data_AF-A0A7G8VTN8-F1
#
_entry.id   AF-A0A7G8VTN8-F1
#
_cell.length_a   1.000
_cell.length_b   1.000
_cell.length_c   1.000
_cell.angle_alpha   90.00
_cell.angle_beta   90.00
_cell.angle_gamma   90.00
#
_symmetry.space_group_name_H-M   'P 1'
#
loop_
_entity.id
_entity.type
_entity.pdbx_description
1 polymer ?
#
loop_
_entity_poly.entity_id
_entity_poly.type
_entity_poly.pdbx_seq_one_letter_code
_entity_poly.pdbx_strand_id
1 'polypeptide(L)'
;MAAIEFSFVFMALFVLVYGIATFGAVFYTQQVVSRAAEDGARAVRMLLAPPVAVDDLRIQATVFDSLTAALVVPFSAPSKYDWIAVNATVTVALSGGSGSAPNTTAVVTVKYSYSANPLIPKLPLIDMSSWLPDKLQSSATAAIPS
;
A
#
# COMPACT_ATOMS: atom_id res chain seq x y z
N MET A 1 33.47 -12.54 32.25
CA MET A 1 33.72 -11.38 31.35
C MET A 1 33.13 -11.63 29.97
N ALA A 2 33.43 -12.75 29.31
CA ALA A 2 32.87 -13.10 28.00
C ALA A 2 31.32 -13.03 27.89
N ALA A 3 30.58 -13.37 28.96
CA ALA A 3 29.12 -13.25 28.97
C ALA A 3 28.60 -11.80 28.83
N ILE A 4 29.34 -10.83 29.38
CA ILE A 4 28.98 -9.40 29.29
C ILE A 4 29.20 -8.91 27.86
N GLU A 5 30.35 -9.22 27.26
CA GLU A 5 30.67 -8.86 25.88
C GLU A 5 29.68 -9.48 24.88
N PHE A 6 29.34 -10.75 25.07
CA PHE A 6 28.31 -11.44 24.26
C PHE A 6 26.95 -10.74 24.35
N SER A 7 26.56 -10.28 25.54
CA SER A 7 25.27 -9.62 25.74
C SER A 7 25.17 -8.32 24.95
N PHE A 8 26.24 -7.53 24.89
CA PHE A 8 26.27 -6.30 24.09
C PHE A 8 26.24 -6.58 22.59
N VAL A 9 26.99 -7.57 22.11
CA VAL A 9 26.97 -7.96 20.69
C VAL A 9 25.60 -8.49 20.31
N PHE A 10 25.00 -9.33 21.15
CA PHE A 10 23.64 -9.85 20.96
C PHE A 10 22.63 -8.70 20.89
N MET A 11 22.71 -7.74 21.81
CA MET A 11 21.82 -6.57 21.80
C MET A 11 21.98 -5.75 20.51
N ALA A 12 23.22 -5.45 20.10
CA ALA A 12 23.48 -4.70 18.87
C ALA A 12 22.97 -5.44 17.63
N LEU A 13 23.21 -6.76 17.55
CA LEU A 13 22.72 -7.60 16.46
C LEU A 13 21.19 -7.64 16.44
N PHE A 14 20.54 -7.74 17.60
CA PHE A 14 19.09 -7.77 17.71
C PHE A 14 18.48 -6.46 17.20
N VAL A 15 19.02 -5.30 17.60
CA VAL A 15 18.60 -3.98 17.10
C VAL A 15 18.77 -3.88 15.58
N LEU A 16 19.90 -4.37 15.05
CA LEU A 16 20.17 -4.36 13.61
C LEU A 16 19.15 -5.20 12.84
N VAL A 17 18.91 -6.44 13.27
CA VAL A 17 17.94 -7.34 12.62
C VAL A 17 16.52 -6.79 12.73
N TYR A 18 16.14 -6.23 13.89
CA TYR A 18 14.85 -5.58 14.07
C TYR A 18 14.67 -4.38 13.14
N GLY A 19 15.69 -3.53 13.00
CA GLY A 19 15.68 -2.41 12.06
C GLY A 19 15.50 -2.88 10.62
N ILE A 20 16.30 -3.87 10.19
CA ILE A 20 16.20 -4.46 8.84
C ILE A 20 14.81 -5.03 8.60
N ALA A 21 14.25 -5.79 9.54
CA ALA A 21 12.90 -6.34 9.41
C ALA A 21 11.84 -5.23 9.31
N THR A 22 11.96 -4.19 10.11
CA THR A 22 11.01 -3.07 10.15
C THR A 22 11.03 -2.27 8.84
N PHE A 23 12.20 -1.85 8.36
CA PHE A 23 12.30 -1.14 7.08
C PHE A 23 12.00 -2.05 5.89
N GLY A 24 12.38 -3.33 5.96
CA GLY A 24 12.02 -4.33 4.96
C GLY A 24 10.51 -4.48 4.81
N ALA A 25 9.77 -4.49 5.92
CA ALA A 25 8.31 -4.53 5.92
C ALA A 25 7.67 -3.27 5.32
N VAL A 26 8.24 -2.08 5.57
CA VAL A 26 7.80 -0.83 4.91
C VAL A 26 7.99 -0.92 3.41
N PHE A 27 9.18 -1.31 2.94
CA PHE A 27 9.47 -1.40 1.51
C PHE A 27 8.64 -2.47 0.82
N TYR A 28 8.44 -3.62 1.46
CA TYR A 28 7.52 -4.65 0.99
C TYR A 28 6.10 -4.09 0.80
N THR A 29 5.58 -3.39 1.82
CA THR A 29 4.24 -2.80 1.75
C THR A 29 4.14 -1.72 0.66
N GLN A 30 5.18 -0.88 0.51
CA GLN A 30 5.24 0.11 -0.56
C GLN A 30 5.24 -0.56 -1.95
N GLN A 31 5.96 -1.67 -2.11
CA GLN A 31 5.95 -2.45 -3.36
C GLN A 31 4.55 -3.00 -3.67
N VAL A 32 3.87 -3.53 -2.64
CA VAL A 32 2.48 -4.01 -2.76
C VAL A 32 1.53 -2.88 -3.17
N VAL A 33 1.61 -1.72 -2.50
CA VAL A 33 0.79 -0.55 -2.82
C VAL A 33 1.06 -0.05 -4.24
N SER A 34 2.32 -0.03 -4.67
CA SER A 34 2.68 0.34 -6.04
C SER A 34 2.12 -0.62 -7.08
N ARG A 35 2.27 -1.93 -6.83
CA ARG A 35 1.70 -2.96 -7.70
C ARG A 35 0.17 -2.83 -7.78
N ALA A 36 -0.50 -2.62 -6.66
CA ALA A 36 -1.96 -2.46 -6.63
C ALA A 36 -2.42 -1.23 -7.43
N ALA A 37 -1.68 -0.11 -7.36
CA ALA A 37 -1.96 1.07 -8.19
C ALA A 37 -1.80 0.74 -9.69
N GLU A 38 -0.72 0.04 -10.07
CA GLU A 38 -0.49 -0.40 -11.45
C GLU A 38 -1.58 -1.37 -11.96
N ASP A 39 -2.00 -2.33 -11.14
CA ASP A 39 -3.06 -3.28 -11.49
C ASP A 39 -4.40 -2.54 -11.68
N GLY A 40 -4.69 -1.53 -10.87
CA GLY A 40 -5.84 -0.63 -11.09
C GLY A 40 -5.72 0.19 -12.39
N ALA A 41 -4.54 0.73 -12.70
CA ALA A 41 -4.30 1.44 -13.96
C ALA A 41 -4.42 0.51 -15.18
N ARG A 42 -4.05 -0.77 -15.06
CA ARG A 42 -4.28 -1.78 -16.10
C ARG A 42 -5.77 -2.06 -16.29
N ALA A 43 -6.54 -2.11 -15.20
CA ALA A 43 -7.98 -2.30 -15.25
C ALA A 43 -8.66 -1.20 -16.10
N VAL A 44 -8.23 0.06 -15.98
CA VAL A 44 -8.72 1.20 -16.79
C VAL A 44 -8.80 0.85 -18.28
N ARG A 45 -7.75 0.21 -18.82
CA ARG A 45 -7.67 -0.12 -20.25
C ARG A 45 -8.57 -1.28 -20.67
N MET A 46 -9.00 -2.10 -19.72
CA MET A 46 -9.87 -3.25 -19.97
C MET A 46 -11.36 -2.86 -19.92
N LEU A 47 -11.66 -1.64 -19.44
CA LEU A 47 -13.02 -1.15 -19.27
C LEU A 47 -13.46 -0.40 -20.53
N LEU A 48 -14.19 -1.10 -21.41
CA LEU A 48 -14.74 -0.52 -22.64
C LEU A 48 -16.14 0.09 -22.43
N ALA A 49 -16.97 -0.51 -21.58
CA ALA A 49 -18.32 -0.03 -21.28
C ALA A 49 -18.80 -0.47 -19.88
N PRO A 50 -19.60 0.34 -19.17
CA PRO A 50 -19.76 1.79 -19.35
C PRO A 50 -18.42 2.55 -19.23
N PRO A 51 -18.35 3.80 -19.73
CA PRO A 51 -17.14 4.63 -19.64
C PRO A 51 -16.61 4.72 -18.22
N VAL A 52 -15.29 4.85 -18.09
CA VAL A 52 -14.63 4.98 -16.79
C VAL A 52 -15.14 6.25 -16.09
N ALA A 53 -15.61 6.09 -14.86
CA ALA A 53 -16.06 7.18 -14.01
C ALA A 53 -14.99 7.58 -12.97
N VAL A 54 -15.14 8.77 -12.38
CA VAL A 54 -14.38 9.14 -11.18
C VAL A 54 -14.75 8.16 -10.07
N ASP A 55 -13.74 7.67 -9.35
CA ASP A 55 -13.89 6.66 -8.30
C ASP A 55 -14.65 5.39 -8.76
N ASP A 56 -14.40 4.93 -9.99
CA ASP A 56 -15.01 3.73 -10.55
C ASP A 56 -14.79 2.49 -9.65
N LEU A 57 -15.90 1.92 -9.18
CA LEU A 57 -15.90 0.77 -8.26
C LEU A 57 -15.21 -0.47 -8.84
N ARG A 58 -15.20 -0.63 -10.17
CA ARG A 58 -14.57 -1.79 -10.84
C ARG A 58 -13.04 -1.71 -10.75
N ILE A 59 -12.51 -0.50 -10.88
CA ILE A 59 -11.07 -0.24 -10.70
C ILE A 59 -10.72 -0.39 -9.22
N GLN A 60 -11.53 0.16 -8.31
CA GLN A 60 -11.31 0.00 -6.88
C GLN A 60 -11.30 -1.47 -6.45
N ALA A 61 -12.24 -2.28 -6.95
CA ALA A 61 -12.28 -3.72 -6.70
C ALA A 61 -10.98 -4.42 -7.14
N THR A 62 -10.44 -4.07 -8.33
CA THR A 62 -9.17 -4.64 -8.82
C THR A 62 -7.99 -4.27 -7.91
N VAL A 63 -7.96 -3.03 -7.42
CA VAL A 63 -6.95 -2.58 -6.46
C VAL A 63 -7.09 -3.33 -5.13
N PHE A 64 -8.31 -3.49 -4.62
CA PHE A 64 -8.56 -4.23 -3.38
C PHE A 64 -8.22 -5.72 -3.52
N ASP A 65 -8.53 -6.36 -4.64
CA ASP A 65 -8.13 -7.75 -4.92
C ASP A 65 -6.60 -7.89 -4.91
N SER A 66 -5.89 -6.92 -5.51
CA SER A 66 -4.43 -6.90 -5.52
C SER A 66 -3.83 -6.74 -4.12
N LEU A 67 -4.46 -5.91 -3.26
CA LEU A 67 -4.04 -5.72 -1.87
C LEU A 67 -4.35 -6.95 -1.00
N THR A 68 -5.52 -7.58 -1.18
CA THR A 68 -5.94 -8.77 -0.39
C THR A 68 -5.10 -10.01 -0.69
N ALA A 69 -4.53 -10.09 -1.91
CA ALA A 69 -3.60 -11.13 -2.31
C ALA A 69 -2.22 -11.01 -1.62
N ALA A 70 -1.88 -9.86 -1.03
CA ALA A 70 -0.61 -9.63 -0.36
C ALA A 70 -0.65 -9.93 1.15
N LEU A 71 0.54 -10.04 1.76
CA LEU A 71 0.72 -10.27 3.20
C LEU A 71 0.79 -8.93 3.97
N VAL A 72 -0.16 -8.03 3.69
CA VAL A 72 -0.26 -6.72 4.35
C VAL A 72 -1.37 -6.68 5.41
N VAL A 73 -2.27 -7.66 5.37
CA VAL A 73 -3.39 -7.78 6.32
C VAL A 73 -2.98 -8.67 7.50
N PRO A 74 -3.27 -8.28 8.75
CA PRO A 74 -2.99 -9.11 9.90
C PRO A 74 -3.81 -10.41 9.87
N PHE A 75 -3.21 -11.52 10.29
CA PHE A 75 -3.86 -12.84 10.35
C PHE A 75 -5.08 -12.89 11.28
N SER A 76 -5.19 -11.94 12.22
CA SER A 76 -6.33 -11.81 13.13
C SER A 76 -7.54 -11.10 12.50
N ALA A 77 -7.42 -10.53 11.29
CA ALA A 77 -8.53 -9.88 10.63
C ALA A 77 -9.61 -10.91 10.24
N PRO A 78 -10.90 -10.69 10.57
CA PRO A 78 -11.97 -11.63 10.26
C PRO A 78 -12.23 -11.75 8.75
N SER A 79 -12.01 -10.66 8.01
CA SER A 79 -12.02 -10.64 6.55
C SER A 79 -10.88 -9.75 6.05
N LYS A 80 -10.16 -10.22 5.03
CA LYS A 80 -9.08 -9.41 4.43
C LYS A 80 -9.62 -8.19 3.70
N TYR A 81 -10.75 -8.38 3.03
CA TYR A 81 -11.36 -7.36 2.20
C TYR A 81 -11.86 -6.17 3.05
N ASP A 82 -12.68 -6.42 4.08
CA ASP A 82 -13.22 -5.32 4.91
C ASP A 82 -12.11 -4.63 5.69
N TRP A 83 -11.09 -5.39 6.13
CA TRP A 83 -9.93 -4.79 6.79
C TRP A 83 -9.18 -3.83 5.86
N ILE A 84 -8.95 -4.21 4.60
CA ILE A 84 -8.32 -3.31 3.62
C ILE A 84 -9.22 -2.12 3.31
N ALA A 85 -10.53 -2.32 3.15
CA ALA A 85 -11.48 -1.24 2.87
C ALA A 85 -11.46 -0.14 3.95
N VAL A 86 -11.12 -0.49 5.20
CA VAL A 86 -10.96 0.47 6.31
C VAL A 86 -9.56 1.12 6.34
N ASN A 87 -8.52 0.37 5.96
CA ASN A 87 -7.12 0.77 6.16
C ASN A 87 -6.41 1.29 4.90
N ALA A 88 -7.04 1.15 3.74
CA ALA A 88 -6.58 1.66 2.46
C ALA A 88 -7.66 2.51 1.79
N THR A 89 -7.24 3.60 1.15
CA THR A 89 -8.11 4.47 0.35
C THR A 89 -7.64 4.42 -1.10
N VAL A 90 -8.57 4.13 -2.00
CA VAL A 90 -8.33 4.11 -3.45
C VAL A 90 -9.11 5.26 -4.07
N THR A 91 -8.44 6.10 -4.84
CA THR A 91 -9.08 7.21 -5.57
C THR A 91 -8.75 7.12 -7.04
N VAL A 92 -9.75 7.29 -7.90
CA VAL A 92 -9.59 7.28 -9.36
C VAL A 92 -9.95 8.66 -9.89
N ALA A 93 -8.94 9.43 -10.29
CA ALA A 93 -9.11 10.74 -10.86
C ALA A 93 -9.04 10.68 -12.39
N LEU A 94 -9.95 11.36 -13.08
CA LEU A 94 -9.94 11.45 -14.55
C LEU A 94 -9.38 12.81 -14.97
N SER A 95 -8.68 12.85 -16.09
CA SER A 95 -8.11 14.06 -16.67
C SER A 95 -8.00 13.98 -18.19
N GLY A 96 -7.60 15.09 -18.81
CA GLY A 96 -7.35 15.17 -20.25
C GLY A 96 -8.59 15.37 -21.12
N GLY A 97 -9.78 15.55 -20.52
CA GLY A 97 -10.97 16.09 -21.18
C GLY A 97 -11.10 17.60 -20.94
N SER A 98 -11.62 18.33 -21.93
CA SER A 98 -11.97 19.75 -21.79
C SER A 98 -13.34 20.03 -22.41
N GLY A 99 -14.19 20.80 -21.71
CA GLY A 99 -15.57 21.04 -22.13
C GLY A 99 -16.37 19.75 -22.22
N SER A 100 -16.90 19.44 -23.41
CA SER A 100 -17.64 18.19 -23.69
C SER A 100 -16.76 17.05 -24.22
N ALA A 101 -15.44 17.25 -24.31
CA ALA A 101 -14.53 16.19 -24.76
C ALA A 101 -14.40 15.09 -23.68
N PRO A 102 -14.34 13.80 -24.08
CA PRO A 102 -14.17 12.71 -23.13
C PRO A 102 -12.82 12.80 -22.42
N ASN A 103 -12.77 12.28 -21.19
CA ASN A 103 -11.51 12.13 -20.48
C ASN A 103 -10.60 11.15 -21.23
N THR A 104 -9.30 11.44 -21.27
CA THR A 104 -8.31 10.64 -22.00
C THR A 104 -7.35 9.89 -21.06
N THR A 105 -7.28 10.29 -19.79
CA THR A 105 -6.40 9.69 -18.79
C THR A 105 -7.11 9.45 -17.47
N ALA A 106 -6.79 8.33 -16.83
CA ALA A 106 -7.18 8.02 -15.46
C ALA A 106 -5.94 7.83 -14.59
N VAL A 107 -5.93 8.44 -13.41
CA VAL A 107 -4.90 8.32 -12.39
C VAL A 107 -5.47 7.55 -11.21
N VAL A 108 -4.96 6.35 -10.98
CA VAL A 108 -5.33 5.51 -9.85
C VAL A 108 -4.34 5.76 -8.74
N THR A 109 -4.82 6.23 -7.59
CA THR A 109 -4.00 6.48 -6.40
C THR A 109 -4.44 5.58 -5.27
N VAL A 110 -3.47 4.91 -4.64
CA VAL A 110 -3.67 4.01 -3.51
C VAL A 110 -2.93 4.59 -2.32
N LYS A 111 -3.64 4.77 -1.20
CA LYS A 111 -3.09 5.25 0.07
C LYS A 111 -3.35 4.20 1.14
N TYR A 112 -2.32 3.84 1.89
CA TYR A 112 -2.36 2.82 2.92
C TYR A 112 -1.88 3.40 4.26
N SER A 113 -2.64 3.18 5.34
CA SER A 113 -2.33 3.69 6.68
C SER A 113 -1.38 2.75 7.41
N TYR A 114 -0.06 2.97 7.25
CA TYR A 114 0.98 2.07 7.77
C TYR A 114 1.23 2.23 9.27
N SER A 115 1.30 3.46 9.82
CA SER A 115 1.63 3.65 11.24
C SER A 115 0.57 3.11 12.21
N ALA A 116 -0.68 3.04 11.75
CA ALA A 116 -1.80 2.40 12.46
C ALA A 116 -1.75 0.87 12.37
N ASN A 117 -1.09 0.31 11.35
CA ASN A 117 -1.08 -1.13 11.05
C ASN A 117 0.33 -1.62 10.66
N PRO A 118 1.34 -1.49 11.55
CA PRO A 118 2.69 -1.94 11.24
C PRO A 118 2.75 -3.48 11.20
N LEU A 119 3.50 -4.03 10.25
CA LEU A 119 3.70 -5.47 10.13
C LEU A 119 4.63 -6.03 11.22
N ILE A 120 5.58 -5.23 11.68
CA ILE A 120 6.49 -5.57 12.77
C ILE A 120 5.98 -4.94 14.07
N PRO A 121 5.81 -5.71 15.16
CA PRO A 121 5.37 -5.18 16.44
C PRO A 121 6.30 -4.10 16.97
N LYS A 122 5.73 -3.03 17.53
CA LYS A 122 6.49 -1.98 18.21
C LYS A 122 7.11 -2.52 19.50
N LEU A 123 8.38 -2.23 19.73
CA LEU A 123 9.08 -2.60 20.96
C LEU A 123 9.00 -1.47 21.99
N PRO A 124 8.68 -1.76 23.27
CA PRO A 124 8.47 -0.73 24.30
C PRO A 124 9.71 0.11 24.64
N LEU A 125 10.91 -0.37 24.29
CA LEU A 125 12.19 0.32 24.54
C LEU A 125 12.79 0.94 23.27
N ILE A 126 12.27 0.59 22.09
CA ILE A 126 12.80 1.01 20.79
C ILE A 126 11.62 1.50 19.95
N ASP A 127 11.34 2.81 20.05
CA ASP A 127 10.30 3.44 19.25
C ASP A 127 10.88 3.95 17.93
N MET A 128 10.64 3.19 16.85
CA MET A 128 10.98 3.60 15.49
C MET A 128 9.86 4.36 14.79
N SER A 129 8.72 4.60 15.46
CA SER A 129 7.54 5.20 14.81
C SER A 129 7.81 6.58 14.19
N SER A 130 8.66 7.39 14.82
CA SER A 130 9.07 8.70 14.28
C SER A 130 9.93 8.62 13.02
N TRP A 131 10.54 7.46 12.73
CA TRP A 131 11.33 7.23 11.52
C TRP A 131 10.55 6.50 10.42
N LEU A 132 9.33 6.06 10.73
CA LEU A 132 8.48 5.34 9.80
C LEU A 132 7.44 6.28 9.18
N PRO A 133 7.07 6.07 7.91
CA PRO A 133 6.03 6.85 7.29
C PRO A 133 4.66 6.51 7.89
N ASP A 134 3.83 7.53 8.12
CA ASP A 134 2.45 7.35 8.57
C ASP A 134 1.58 6.67 7.50
N LYS A 135 1.77 7.10 6.25
CA LYS A 135 1.04 6.62 5.09
C LYS A 135 1.99 6.22 3.99
N LEU A 136 1.67 5.11 3.35
CA LEU A 136 2.29 4.66 2.12
C LEU A 136 1.36 5.00 0.97
N GLN A 137 1.88 5.61 -0.09
CA GLN A 137 1.07 5.99 -1.24
C GLN A 137 1.79 5.70 -2.54
N SER A 138 1.01 5.30 -3.55
CA SER A 138 1.46 5.19 -4.92
C SER A 138 0.36 5.59 -5.89
N SER A 139 0.75 6.07 -7.06
CA SER A 139 -0.16 6.47 -8.13
C SER A 139 0.32 5.91 -9.46
N ALA A 140 -0.62 5.43 -10.26
CA ALA A 140 -0.35 4.94 -11.61
C ALA A 140 -1.36 5.55 -12.59
N THR A 141 -0.88 5.92 -13.78
CA THR A 141 -1.69 6.58 -14.81
C THR A 141 -1.89 5.67 -16.00
N ALA A 142 -3.10 5.61 -16.53
CA ALA A 142 -3.43 4.91 -17.76
C ALA A 142 -4.24 5.78 -18.70
N ALA A 143 -4.04 5.59 -20.00
CA ALA A 143 -4.91 6.14 -21.03
C ALA A 143 -6.25 5.40 -21.04
N ILE A 144 -7.33 6.15 -21.20
CA ILE A 144 -8.68 5.62 -21.38
C ILE A 144 -8.81 5.25 -22.86
N PRO A 145 -9.17 4.01 -23.21
CA PRO A 145 -9.40 3.63 -24.59
C PRO A 145 -10.57 4.43 -25.17
N SER A 146 -10.36 5.01 -26.35
CA SER A 146 -11.34 5.81 -27.11
C SER A 146 -12.39 4.93 -27.79
#